data_AF-A0A1Y5LHS6-F1
#
_entry.id   AF-A0A1Y5LHS6-F1
#
_cell.length_a   1.000
_cell.length_b   1.000
_cell.length_c   1.000
_cell.angle_alpha   90.00
_cell.angle_beta   90.00
_cell.angle_gamma   90.00
#
_symmetry.space_group_name_H-M   'P 1'
#
loop_
_entity.id
_entity.type
_entity.pdbx_description
1 polymer ?
#
loop_
_entity_poly.entity_id
_entity_poly.type
_entity_poly.pdbx_seq_one_letter_code
_entity_poly.pdbx_strand_id
1 'polypeptide(L)'
;MTACSPDDGEASSTHGIPGMLPTADELTALYNTALDYDVPLSDRVNLIQGVDEADPRLAQKFVQEGMTVEFHAVLDPGDGSLLAFGNPVINGQPQPEGSPIPFVAEDSAWKIARSWACSQVGC
;
A
#
# COMPACT_ATOMS: atom_id res chain seq x y z
N MET A 1 -47.03 -7.03 -19.92
CA MET A 1 -45.74 -6.55 -20.43
C MET A 1 -45.65 -5.08 -20.04
N THR A 2 -44.73 -4.55 -19.25
CA THR A 2 -43.42 -4.97 -18.75
C THR A 2 -43.14 -4.14 -17.48
N ALA A 3 -42.39 -4.71 -16.54
CA ALA A 3 -42.04 -4.08 -15.25
C ALA A 3 -41.14 -2.83 -15.44
N CYS A 4 -41.34 -1.80 -14.59
CA CYS A 4 -40.29 -0.82 -14.31
C CYS A 4 -39.28 -1.47 -13.36
N SER A 5 -38.15 -1.92 -13.91
CA SER A 5 -36.94 -2.22 -13.15
C SER A 5 -36.26 -0.91 -12.71
N PRO A 6 -35.56 -0.88 -11.58
CA PRO A 6 -34.62 0.19 -11.26
C PRO A 6 -33.34 -0.01 -12.10
N ASP A 7 -32.92 1.02 -12.81
CA ASP A 7 -31.69 1.06 -13.59
C ASP A 7 -30.82 2.22 -13.12
N ASP A 8 -29.52 1.99 -13.15
CA ASP A 8 -28.42 2.93 -13.04
C ASP A 8 -28.05 3.51 -11.67
N GLY A 9 -27.30 2.68 -10.94
CA GLY A 9 -26.15 3.16 -10.20
C GLY A 9 -25.09 3.71 -11.16
N GLU A 10 -25.12 5.02 -11.38
CA GLU A 10 -24.02 5.78 -11.98
C GLU A 10 -23.41 6.70 -10.92
N ALA A 11 -22.42 6.18 -10.20
CA ALA A 11 -21.41 7.00 -9.53
C ALA A 11 -20.12 6.94 -10.36
N SER A 12 -20.12 7.62 -11.51
CA SER A 12 -18.92 7.80 -12.34
C SER A 12 -18.20 9.09 -11.96
N SER A 13 -17.17 8.96 -11.12
CA SER A 13 -16.00 9.85 -11.07
C SER A 13 -14.77 8.98 -10.80
N THR A 14 -14.21 8.43 -11.87
CA THR A 14 -13.02 7.58 -11.84
C THR A 14 -11.73 8.40 -11.80
N HIS A 15 -10.96 8.28 -10.72
CA HIS A 15 -9.50 8.23 -10.81
C HIS A 15 -8.85 7.29 -9.76
N GLY A 16 -9.61 6.31 -9.29
CA GLY A 16 -9.11 5.17 -8.53
C GLY A 16 -9.35 3.91 -9.36
N ILE A 17 -8.40 2.99 -9.30
CA ILE A 17 -8.47 1.64 -9.88
C ILE A 17 -9.90 1.09 -9.66
N PRO A 18 -10.64 0.65 -10.69
CA PRO A 18 -12.03 0.27 -10.53
C PRO A 18 -12.15 -0.97 -9.63
N GLY A 19 -12.76 -0.82 -8.45
CA GLY A 19 -13.41 -1.94 -7.76
C GLY A 19 -13.13 -2.10 -6.26
N MET A 20 -12.02 -1.64 -5.70
CA MET A 20 -11.79 -1.72 -4.25
C MET A 20 -10.70 -0.73 -3.85
N LEU A 21 -11.07 0.29 -3.06
CA LEU A 21 -10.10 0.87 -2.14
C LEU A 21 -9.59 -0.29 -1.27
N PRO A 22 -8.27 -0.49 -1.18
CA PRO A 22 -7.71 -1.60 -0.45
C PRO A 22 -8.07 -1.41 1.01
N THR A 23 -8.47 -2.50 1.64
CA THR A 23 -8.74 -2.52 3.07
C THR A 23 -7.44 -2.34 3.86
N ALA A 24 -7.56 -1.95 5.12
CA ALA A 24 -6.41 -1.83 6.01
C ALA A 24 -5.64 -3.16 6.12
N ASP A 25 -6.36 -4.30 6.09
CA ASP A 25 -5.79 -5.66 6.08
C ASP A 25 -4.99 -5.95 4.80
N GLU A 26 -5.49 -5.54 3.63
CA GLU A 26 -4.78 -5.70 2.36
C GLU A 26 -3.50 -4.85 2.31
N LEU A 27 -3.58 -3.59 2.75
CA LEU A 27 -2.40 -2.73 2.87
C LEU A 27 -1.40 -3.28 3.89
N THR A 28 -1.91 -3.91 4.95
CA THR A 28 -1.10 -4.57 5.98
C THR A 28 -0.33 -5.73 5.36
N ALA A 29 -1.02 -6.63 4.66
CA ALA A 29 -0.38 -7.75 3.96
C ALA A 29 0.66 -7.26 2.95
N LEU A 30 0.33 -6.25 2.14
CA LEU A 30 1.23 -5.64 1.16
C LEU A 30 2.49 -5.08 1.82
N TYR A 31 2.32 -4.27 2.86
CA TYR A 31 3.43 -3.65 3.56
C TYR A 31 4.35 -4.69 4.22
N ASN A 32 3.77 -5.67 4.92
CA ASN A 32 4.55 -6.73 5.54
C ASN A 32 5.28 -7.58 4.48
N THR A 33 4.65 -7.84 3.33
CA THR A 33 5.29 -8.53 2.20
C THR A 33 6.48 -7.73 1.65
N ALA A 34 6.40 -6.39 1.62
CA ALA A 34 7.51 -5.53 1.21
C ALA A 34 8.69 -5.56 2.19
N LEU A 35 8.41 -5.81 3.49
CA LEU A 35 9.42 -5.95 4.54
C LEU A 35 10.01 -7.37 4.65
N ASP A 36 9.38 -8.36 4.04
CA ASP A 36 9.74 -9.77 4.16
C ASP A 36 10.92 -10.13 3.24
N TYR A 37 11.96 -10.73 3.80
CA TYR A 37 13.14 -11.15 3.05
C TYR A 37 12.93 -12.46 2.27
N ASP A 38 11.99 -13.31 2.71
CA ASP A 38 11.66 -14.58 2.06
C ASP A 38 10.96 -14.34 0.70
N VAL A 39 10.27 -13.22 0.58
CA VAL A 39 9.62 -12.80 -0.67
C VAL A 39 10.69 -12.46 -1.71
N PRO A 40 10.60 -13.03 -2.94
CA PRO A 40 11.58 -12.76 -3.98
C PRO A 40 11.57 -11.27 -4.36
N LEU A 41 12.75 -10.77 -4.71
CA LEU A 41 12.95 -9.36 -5.01
C LEU A 41 12.03 -8.87 -6.15
N SER A 42 11.79 -9.69 -7.18
CA SER A 42 10.91 -9.36 -8.31
C SER A 42 9.46 -9.09 -7.90
N ASP A 43 8.97 -9.69 -6.81
CA ASP A 43 7.65 -9.35 -6.27
C ASP A 43 7.71 -8.06 -5.45
N ARG A 44 8.75 -7.88 -4.65
CA ARG A 44 8.93 -6.70 -3.79
C ARG A 44 9.15 -5.39 -4.54
N VAL A 45 9.86 -5.42 -5.67
CA VAL A 45 10.03 -4.21 -6.50
C VAL A 45 8.67 -3.68 -6.95
N ASN A 46 7.70 -4.56 -7.21
CA ASN A 46 6.33 -4.17 -7.58
C ASN A 46 5.52 -3.58 -6.42
N LEU A 47 5.99 -3.66 -5.17
CA LEU A 47 5.31 -3.13 -3.98
C LEU A 47 5.72 -1.70 -3.62
N ILE A 48 6.75 -1.15 -4.28
CA ILE A 48 7.26 0.20 -4.00
C ILE A 48 7.24 1.01 -5.30
N GLN A 49 6.72 2.24 -5.22
CA GLN A 49 6.55 3.11 -6.37
C GLN A 49 7.84 3.33 -7.17
N GLY A 50 7.76 3.16 -8.49
CA GLY A 50 8.84 3.38 -9.44
C GLY A 50 10.08 2.51 -9.23
N VAL A 51 10.02 1.53 -8.31
CA VAL A 51 11.08 0.54 -8.12
C VAL A 51 10.84 -0.58 -9.10
N ASP A 52 11.91 -0.95 -9.80
CA ASP A 52 11.87 -1.98 -10.82
C ASP A 52 13.10 -2.88 -10.68
N GLU A 53 13.13 -3.98 -11.42
CA GLU A 53 14.27 -4.91 -11.44
C GLU A 53 15.57 -4.24 -11.93
N ALA A 54 15.48 -3.10 -12.62
CA ALA A 54 16.62 -2.30 -13.06
C ALA A 54 17.27 -1.49 -11.93
N ASP A 55 16.49 -1.03 -10.95
CA ASP A 55 17.01 -0.36 -9.74
C ASP A 55 16.34 -0.90 -8.46
N PRO A 56 16.63 -2.16 -8.08
CA PRO A 56 15.98 -2.82 -6.95
C PRO A 56 16.56 -2.41 -5.59
N ARG A 57 17.45 -1.40 -5.56
CA ARG A 57 18.21 -1.01 -4.36
C ARG A 57 17.29 -0.60 -3.22
N LEU A 58 16.23 0.15 -3.52
CA LEU A 58 15.25 0.56 -2.52
C LEU A 58 14.51 -0.65 -1.93
N ALA A 59 13.97 -1.53 -2.77
CA ALA A 59 13.31 -2.75 -2.29
C ALA A 59 14.25 -3.63 -1.46
N GLN A 60 15.52 -3.76 -1.85
CA GLN A 60 16.55 -4.49 -1.09
C GLN A 60 16.87 -3.86 0.27
N LYS A 61 16.76 -2.54 0.40
CA LYS A 61 17.02 -1.82 1.65
C LYS A 61 15.80 -1.77 2.56
N PHE A 62 14.60 -1.91 1.98
CA PHE A 62 13.32 -1.78 2.67
C PHE A 62 12.96 -2.98 3.54
N VAL A 63 13.52 -4.16 3.26
CA VAL A 63 13.38 -5.35 4.12
C VAL A 63 13.84 -5.10 5.55
N GLN A 64 13.00 -5.47 6.51
CA GLN A 64 13.23 -5.27 7.94
C GLN A 64 12.73 -6.50 8.71
N GLU A 65 13.64 -7.35 9.17
CA GLU A 65 13.29 -8.51 9.98
C GLU A 65 12.69 -8.10 11.33
N GLY A 66 11.60 -8.78 11.72
CA GLY A 66 10.92 -8.54 12.98
C GLY A 66 10.12 -7.24 13.03
N MET A 67 10.05 -6.47 11.94
CA MET A 67 9.18 -5.30 11.83
C MET A 67 7.92 -5.69 11.06
N THR A 68 6.76 -5.38 11.64
CA THR A 68 5.47 -5.50 10.98
C THR A 68 4.65 -4.25 11.24
N VAL A 69 3.60 -4.03 10.47
CA VAL A 69 2.59 -2.99 10.75
C VAL A 69 1.23 -3.64 10.72
N GLU A 70 0.31 -3.15 11.54
CA GLU A 70 -1.12 -3.46 11.46
C GLU A 70 -1.87 -2.16 11.21
N PHE A 71 -2.36 -1.97 9.98
CA PHE A 71 -3.21 -0.83 9.66
C PHE A 71 -4.63 -1.08 10.16
N HIS A 72 -5.24 -0.05 10.75
CA HIS A 72 -6.62 -0.10 11.21
C HIS A 72 -7.50 0.97 10.55
N ALA A 73 -6.90 1.99 9.93
CA ALA A 73 -7.62 3.02 9.20
C ALA A 73 -6.91 3.36 7.88
N VAL A 74 -7.71 3.66 6.86
CA VAL A 74 -7.24 4.09 5.54
C VAL A 74 -8.01 5.33 5.16
N LEU A 75 -7.29 6.37 4.77
CA LEU A 75 -7.82 7.64 4.30
C LEU A 75 -7.49 7.78 2.82
N ASP A 76 -8.52 8.03 2.02
CA ASP A 76 -8.42 8.32 0.59
C ASP A 76 -8.46 9.84 0.36
N PRO A 77 -7.31 10.51 0.18
CA PRO A 77 -7.28 11.90 -0.26
C PRO A 77 -7.76 12.10 -1.70
N GLY A 78 -7.88 11.03 -2.50
CA GLY A 78 -8.11 11.11 -3.94
C GLY A 78 -6.80 11.16 -4.75
N ASP A 79 -6.92 11.38 -6.06
CA ASP A 79 -5.77 11.47 -7.00
C ASP A 79 -4.87 10.22 -7.04
N GLY A 80 -5.44 9.04 -6.77
CA GLY A 80 -4.69 7.77 -6.80
C GLY A 80 -3.68 7.64 -5.65
N SER A 81 -3.92 8.32 -4.52
CA SER A 81 -3.09 8.21 -3.32
C SER A 81 -3.94 7.77 -2.12
N LEU A 82 -3.33 7.02 -1.19
CA LEU A 82 -3.95 6.59 0.07
C LEU A 82 -3.02 6.87 1.24
N LEU A 83 -3.60 7.10 2.41
CA LEU A 83 -2.88 7.28 3.67
C LEU A 83 -3.38 6.21 4.66
N ALA A 84 -2.53 5.26 5.00
CA ALA A 84 -2.87 4.22 5.96
C ALA A 84 -2.30 4.54 7.35
N PHE A 85 -3.15 4.40 8.36
CA PHE A 85 -2.83 4.58 9.77
C PHE A 85 -2.80 3.22 10.46
N GLY A 86 -1.74 2.98 11.21
CA GLY A 86 -1.46 1.67 11.74
C GLY A 86 -0.42 1.68 12.84
N ASN A 87 -0.39 0.57 13.56
CA ASN A 87 0.47 0.36 14.70
C ASN A 87 1.65 -0.50 14.24
N PRO A 88 2.88 0.05 14.19
CA PRO A 88 4.06 -0.76 13.92
C PRO A 88 4.34 -1.67 15.11
N VAL A 89 4.82 -2.88 14.83
CA VAL A 89 5.27 -3.84 15.84
C VAL A 89 6.70 -4.25 15.47
N ILE A 90 7.64 -4.01 16.37
CA ILE A 90 9.07 -4.29 16.15
C ILE A 90 9.53 -5.32 17.18
N ASN A 91 10.04 -6.46 16.74
CA ASN A 91 10.43 -7.59 17.59
C ASN A 91 9.34 -8.00 18.59
N GLY A 92 8.07 -7.99 18.15
CA GLY A 92 6.92 -8.29 19.00
C GLY A 92 6.58 -7.21 20.03
N GLN A 93 7.20 -6.03 19.95
CA GLN A 93 6.87 -4.88 20.79
C GLN A 93 6.04 -3.87 19.99
N PRO A 94 4.79 -3.57 20.42
CA PRO A 94 3.99 -2.54 19.76
C PRO A 94 4.68 -1.18 19.93
N GLN A 95 4.76 -0.44 18.84
CA GLN A 95 5.27 0.92 18.80
C GLN A 95 4.10 1.91 18.77
N PRO A 96 4.31 3.15 19.25
CA PRO A 96 3.33 4.20 19.06
C PRO A 96 3.03 4.37 17.58
N GLU A 97 1.75 4.64 17.27
CA GLU A 97 1.34 5.00 15.91
C GLU A 97 2.19 6.17 15.41
N GLY A 98 2.77 5.99 14.22
CA GLY A 98 3.62 6.98 13.57
C GLY A 98 2.84 7.87 12.62
N SER A 99 3.58 8.51 11.70
CA SER A 99 2.96 9.19 10.56
C SER A 99 2.24 8.20 9.66
N PRO A 100 1.12 8.59 9.02
CA PRO A 100 0.43 7.73 8.07
C PRO A 100 1.37 7.33 6.94
N ILE A 101 1.24 6.09 6.50
CA ILE A 101 2.04 5.52 5.43
C ILE A 101 1.32 5.85 4.11
N PRO A 102 1.92 6.65 3.22
CA PRO A 102 1.37 6.96 1.93
C PRO A 102 1.55 5.79 0.96
N PHE A 103 0.45 5.42 0.31
CA PHE A 103 0.39 4.50 -0.79
C PHE A 103 -0.05 5.23 -2.05
N VAL A 104 0.35 4.73 -3.20
CA VAL A 104 0.02 5.27 -4.52
C VAL A 104 -0.48 4.15 -5.41
N ALA A 105 -1.47 4.47 -6.24
CA ALA A 105 -1.93 3.60 -7.31
C ALA A 105 -0.99 3.76 -8.51
N GLU A 106 -0.24 2.71 -8.84
CA GLU A 106 0.65 2.66 -9.99
C GLU A 106 0.46 1.32 -10.70
N ASP A 107 0.35 1.33 -12.03
CA ASP A 107 0.14 0.11 -12.84
C ASP A 107 -1.09 -0.71 -12.41
N SER A 108 -2.16 -0.02 -11.98
CA SER A 108 -3.37 -0.65 -11.41
C SER A 108 -3.13 -1.47 -10.14
N ALA A 109 -2.01 -1.25 -9.46
CA ALA A 109 -1.68 -1.85 -8.17
C ALA A 109 -1.39 -0.77 -7.12
N TRP A 110 -1.68 -1.06 -5.86
CA TRP A 110 -1.24 -0.20 -4.75
C TRP A 110 0.21 -0.46 -4.45
N LYS A 111 0.98 0.60 -4.24
CA LYS A 111 2.40 0.55 -3.91
C LYS A 111 2.73 1.54 -2.81
N ILE A 112 3.74 1.24 -2.01
CA ILE A 112 4.27 2.17 -1.01
C ILE A 112 4.92 3.35 -1.74
N ALA A 113 4.60 4.58 -1.34
CA ALA A 113 5.17 5.75 -1.98
C ALA A 113 6.70 5.76 -1.79
N ARG A 114 7.43 5.98 -2.89
CA ARG A 114 8.90 5.98 -2.89
C ARG A 114 9.48 6.98 -1.91
N SER A 115 8.93 8.19 -1.88
CA SER A 115 9.39 9.28 -1.01
C SER A 115 9.36 8.88 0.46
N TRP A 116 8.31 8.17 0.88
CA TRP A 116 8.19 7.67 2.24
C TRP A 116 9.11 6.48 2.49
N ALA A 117 9.16 5.50 1.58
CA ALA A 117 10.08 4.36 1.70
C ALA A 117 11.54 4.83 1.84
N CYS A 118 11.94 5.85 1.06
CA CYS A 118 13.25 6.48 1.16
C CYS A 118 13.50 7.17 2.51
N SER A 119 12.47 7.79 3.10
CA SER A 119 12.56 8.35 4.46
C SER A 119 12.82 7.29 5.53
N GLN A 120 12.38 6.05 5.30
CA GLN A 120 12.59 4.95 6.25
C GLN A 120 14.00 4.35 6.16
N VAL A 121 14.55 4.18 4.95
CA VAL A 121 15.82 3.44 4.73
C VAL A 121 17.04 4.32 4.45
N GLY A 122 16.84 5.61 4.19
CA GLY A 122 17.89 6.53 3.76
C GLY A 122 18.28 6.30 2.30
N CYS A 123 17.52 6.92 1.39
CA CYS A 123 18.00 7.31 0.07
C CYS A 123 18.70 8.68 0.18
#